data_AF-A0A8T2RPF5-F1
#
_entry.id   AF-A0A8T2RPF5-F1
#
_cell.length_a   1.000
_cell.length_b   1.000
_cell.length_c   1.000
_cell.angle_alpha   90.00
_cell.angle_beta   90.00
_cell.angle_gamma   90.00
#
_symmetry.space_group_name_H-M   'P 1'
#
loop_
_entity.id
_entity.type
_entity.pdbx_description
1 polymer ?
#
loop_
_entity_poly.entity_id
_entity_poly.type
_entity_poly.pdbx_seq_one_letter_code
_entity_poly.pdbx_strand_id
1 'polypeptide(L)'
;MASSSLKCVLRGAAFSGSRVLSSYRSEQQLSSVASVIRKLFSAGRSARVNLPCDGEFHATDQLERVRESLHEEMKHRRMLGLTTPSPCKIALLGGPGVGKGTWGSLIAERLSIPHVSTGELVRSELSKPLSDCTEKEMIVRDQIKSAVNEGKLLPDHVIVELLLRRMHDKHPCAGFVLDGFPRTVTQARILDEATGGIDVALNLHLDNDALLLKCLGRRVCRECGKDYNLANVDVTTHDRDPNGLVRRRRIFLPARLPPQECAAKLEVRADDSNEHAVRERLHAFAEERKPMEEYYHSQNRLVDVNVGPGAEYVWPRILDVIRELEAEPRRHESFDQFKQCANP
;
A
#
# COMPACT_ATOMS: atom_id res chain seq x y z
N MET A 1 15.38 -0.63 -12.40
CA MET A 1 16.34 -1.73 -12.15
C MET A 1 17.34 -1.43 -11.01
N ALA A 2 17.37 -0.24 -10.40
CA ALA A 2 18.29 0.10 -9.30
C ALA A 2 17.83 -0.36 -7.88
N SER A 3 16.59 -0.82 -7.73
CA SER A 3 16.01 -1.22 -6.42
C SER A 3 16.43 -2.63 -5.97
N SER A 4 16.76 -3.53 -6.90
CA SER A 4 17.22 -4.89 -6.60
C SER A 4 18.67 -4.93 -6.12
N SER A 5 19.53 -4.03 -6.61
CA SER A 5 20.95 -3.99 -6.25
C SER A 5 21.21 -3.50 -4.81
N LEU A 6 20.35 -2.62 -4.28
CA LEU A 6 20.46 -2.14 -2.89
C LEU A 6 20.19 -3.25 -1.85
N LYS A 7 19.35 -4.23 -2.20
CA LYS A 7 19.00 -5.37 -1.34
C LYS A 7 20.16 -6.36 -1.13
N CYS A 8 21.15 -6.37 -2.02
CA CYS A 8 22.31 -7.26 -1.91
C CYS A 8 23.39 -6.66 -0.99
N VAL A 9 23.60 -5.34 -1.05
CA VAL A 9 24.63 -4.63 -0.29
C VAL A 9 24.39 -4.69 1.22
N LEU A 10 23.13 -4.59 1.65
CA LEU A 10 22.76 -4.59 3.07
C LEU A 10 22.68 -5.99 3.68
N ARG A 11 22.62 -7.06 2.88
CA ARG A 11 22.59 -8.45 3.37
C ARG A 11 23.99 -9.03 3.64
N GLY A 12 25.05 -8.45 3.07
CA GLY A 12 26.44 -8.92 3.23
C GLY A 12 27.22 -8.29 4.39
N ALA A 13 26.69 -7.24 5.02
CA ALA A 13 27.35 -6.56 6.13
C ALA A 13 27.01 -7.26 7.47
N ALA A 14 27.66 -8.39 7.75
CA ALA A 14 27.70 -8.93 9.11
C ALA A 14 28.53 -7.99 10.00
N PHE A 15 27.93 -6.91 10.47
CA PHE A 15 28.51 -6.08 11.53
C PHE A 15 27.97 -6.58 12.88
N SER A 16 28.84 -7.20 13.66
CA SER A 16 28.66 -7.41 15.10
C SER A 16 28.62 -6.04 15.78
N GLY A 17 27.44 -5.43 15.84
CA GLY A 17 27.29 -4.06 16.33
C GLY A 17 25.91 -3.47 16.07
N SER A 18 24.86 -4.27 16.30
CA SER A 18 23.46 -3.86 16.20
C SER A 18 23.14 -2.79 17.23
N ARG A 19 23.33 -1.50 16.92
CA ARG A 19 22.76 -0.39 17.71
C ARG A 19 22.74 1.00 17.06
N VAL A 20 23.33 1.20 15.87
CA VAL A 20 23.67 2.57 15.45
C VAL A 20 22.69 3.24 14.49
N LEU A 21 21.79 2.55 13.77
CA LEU A 21 21.00 3.22 12.71
C LEU A 21 19.58 3.68 13.10
N SER A 22 19.16 3.59 14.37
CA SER A 22 17.80 3.95 14.80
C SER A 22 17.61 5.40 15.27
N SER A 23 18.62 6.28 15.16
CA SER A 23 18.50 7.64 15.71
C SER A 23 19.35 8.66 14.95
N TYR A 24 18.92 9.16 13.79
CA TYR A 24 19.52 10.38 13.23
C TYR A 24 18.45 11.27 12.57
N ARG A 25 18.35 12.52 13.05
CA ARG A 25 17.23 13.46 12.85
C ARG A 25 17.60 14.77 12.10
N SER A 26 18.82 14.93 11.57
CA SER A 26 19.18 16.16 10.81
C SER A 26 20.37 16.01 9.83
N GLU A 27 20.47 16.93 8.85
CA GLU A 27 21.56 17.03 7.85
C GLU A 27 22.96 17.16 8.48
N GLN A 28 23.08 17.76 9.67
CA GLN A 28 24.34 17.83 10.43
C GLN A 28 24.83 16.47 10.97
N GLN A 29 23.98 15.44 11.04
CA GLN A 29 24.38 14.12 11.52
C GLN A 29 24.90 13.21 10.40
N LEU A 30 24.56 13.49 9.13
CA LEU A 30 25.10 12.78 7.97
C LEU A 30 26.60 13.07 7.75
N SER A 31 27.07 14.28 8.07
CA SER A 31 28.51 14.58 8.05
C SER A 31 29.28 13.79 9.11
N SER A 32 28.64 13.49 10.25
CA SER A 32 29.20 12.67 11.31
C SER A 32 29.27 11.19 10.93
N VAL A 33 28.29 10.66 10.19
CA VAL A 33 28.36 9.29 9.62
C VAL A 33 29.51 9.19 8.61
N ALA A 34 29.65 10.18 7.72
CA ALA A 34 30.79 10.25 6.79
C ALA A 34 32.14 10.42 7.52
N SER A 35 32.16 11.05 8.70
CA SER A 35 33.35 11.15 9.56
C SER A 35 33.67 9.85 10.30
N VAL A 36 32.67 9.10 10.74
CA VAL A 36 32.82 7.80 11.41
C VAL A 36 33.30 6.75 10.40
N ILE A 37 32.73 6.75 9.20
CA ILE A 37 33.17 5.90 8.09
C ILE A 37 34.60 6.28 7.67
N ARG A 38 34.93 7.58 7.53
CA ARG A 38 36.32 8.03 7.26
C ARG A 38 37.30 7.64 8.38
N LYS A 39 36.91 7.71 9.66
CA LYS A 39 37.73 7.26 10.80
C LYS A 39 37.95 5.74 10.81
N LEU A 40 36.98 4.97 10.34
CA LEU A 40 37.11 3.51 10.19
C LEU A 40 38.06 3.16 9.04
N PHE A 41 38.05 3.92 7.94
CA PHE A 41 38.99 3.77 6.82
C PHE A 41 40.41 4.28 7.13
N SER A 42 40.57 5.36 7.91
CA SER A 42 41.90 5.88 8.29
C SER A 42 42.64 5.02 9.32
N ALA A 43 41.95 4.06 9.95
CA ALA A 43 42.51 3.17 10.96
C ALA A 43 43.10 1.86 10.38
N GLY A 44 43.28 1.76 9.06
CA GLY A 44 43.97 0.63 8.42
C GLY A 44 43.29 -0.73 8.54
N ARG A 45 42.01 -0.78 8.95
CA ARG A 45 41.24 -2.03 8.99
C ARG A 45 40.56 -2.26 7.64
N SER A 46 41.22 -3.07 6.81
CA SER A 46 40.65 -3.56 5.55
C SER A 46 39.46 -4.48 5.85
N ALA A 47 38.24 -3.98 5.66
CA ALA A 47 37.04 -4.82 5.64
C ALA A 47 36.86 -5.35 4.22
N ARG A 48 37.26 -6.61 3.98
CA ARG A 48 36.89 -7.31 2.74
C ARG A 48 35.39 -7.61 2.79
N VAL A 49 34.63 -6.96 1.92
CA VAL A 49 33.25 -7.34 1.61
C VAL A 49 33.31 -8.26 0.40
N ASN A 50 33.16 -9.57 0.59
CA ASN A 50 33.02 -10.50 -0.53
C ASN A 50 31.56 -10.50 -0.99
N LEU A 51 31.30 -10.01 -2.20
CA LEU A 51 30.04 -10.14 -2.92
C LEU A 51 30.24 -11.09 -4.10
N PRO A 52 29.27 -11.97 -4.44
CA PRO A 52 29.37 -12.87 -5.58
C PRO A 52 28.91 -12.16 -6.85
N CYS A 53 29.71 -11.23 -7.37
CA CYS A 53 29.57 -10.67 -8.71
C CYS A 53 30.96 -10.29 -9.23
N ASP A 54 31.36 -10.83 -10.38
CA ASP A 54 32.63 -10.51 -11.04
C ASP A 54 32.67 -9.03 -11.44
N GLY A 55 33.32 -8.20 -10.62
CA GLY A 55 33.56 -6.78 -10.90
C GLY A 55 33.93 -6.01 -9.64
N GLU A 56 35.14 -5.44 -9.61
CA GLU A 56 35.58 -4.54 -8.53
C GLU A 56 34.73 -3.26 -8.54
N PHE A 57 33.82 -3.08 -7.58
CA PHE A 57 33.09 -1.83 -7.38
C PHE A 57 33.43 -1.24 -5.99
N HIS A 58 33.85 0.03 -5.97
CA HIS A 58 34.24 0.72 -4.74
C HIS A 58 33.03 1.10 -3.88
N ALA A 59 33.13 0.87 -2.56
CA ALA A 59 32.06 1.09 -1.57
C ALA A 59 31.56 2.55 -1.47
N THR A 60 32.34 3.52 -1.96
CA THR A 60 31.97 4.95 -2.01
C THR A 60 30.80 5.21 -2.95
N ASP A 61 30.76 4.53 -4.10
CA ASP A 61 29.74 4.75 -5.12
C ASP A 61 28.36 4.26 -4.67
N GLN A 62 28.33 3.24 -3.79
CA GLN A 62 27.08 2.73 -3.22
C GLN A 62 26.52 3.67 -2.14
N LEU A 63 27.38 4.27 -1.34
CA LEU A 63 26.96 5.27 -0.34
C LEU A 63 26.47 6.56 -0.99
N GLU A 64 27.09 6.99 -2.09
CA GLU A 64 26.62 8.15 -2.85
C GLU A 64 25.25 7.91 -3.48
N ARG A 65 25.02 6.72 -4.08
CA ARG A 65 23.69 6.36 -4.61
C ARG A 65 22.59 6.33 -3.55
N VAL A 66 22.90 5.82 -2.35
CA VAL A 66 21.96 5.84 -1.21
C VAL A 66 21.68 7.27 -0.77
N ARG A 67 22.72 8.12 -0.70
CA ARG A 67 22.57 9.53 -0.35
C ARG A 67 21.70 10.28 -1.36
N GLU A 68 21.95 10.09 -2.66
CA GLU A 68 21.18 10.70 -3.74
C GLU A 68 19.70 10.28 -3.70
N SER A 69 19.43 8.99 -3.49
CA SER A 69 18.06 8.46 -3.38
C SER A 69 17.31 9.05 -2.18
N LEU A 70 17.96 9.14 -1.01
CA LEU A 70 17.40 9.79 0.18
C LEU A 70 17.19 11.29 -0.03
N HIS A 71 18.10 11.95 -0.75
CA HIS A 71 18.00 13.39 -1.02
C HIS A 71 16.82 13.71 -1.95
N GLU A 72 16.61 12.93 -3.01
CA GLU A 72 15.46 13.07 -3.90
C GLU A 72 14.14 12.75 -3.18
N GLU A 73 14.11 11.73 -2.32
CA GLU A 73 12.95 11.42 -1.49
C GLU A 73 12.60 12.57 -0.53
N MET A 74 13.59 13.13 0.16
CA MET A 74 13.40 14.28 1.04
C MET A 74 12.95 15.54 0.28
N LYS A 75 13.47 15.76 -0.93
CA LYS A 75 13.08 16.87 -1.80
C LYS A 75 11.63 16.74 -2.29
N HIS A 76 11.22 15.52 -2.69
CA HIS A 76 9.84 15.24 -3.10
C HIS A 76 8.86 15.51 -1.94
N ARG A 77 9.19 15.07 -0.72
CA ARG A 77 8.37 15.30 0.48
C ARG A 77 8.26 16.77 0.86
N ARG A 78 9.38 17.52 0.80
CA ARG A 78 9.37 18.99 1.02
C ARG A 78 8.47 19.69 0.02
N MET A 79 8.48 19.28 -1.25
CA MET A 79 7.58 19.81 -2.29
C MET A 79 6.10 19.51 -2.00
N LEU A 80 5.79 18.38 -1.35
CA LEU A 80 4.45 18.05 -0.88
C LEU A 80 4.08 18.70 0.46
N GLY A 81 4.99 19.44 1.10
CA GLY A 81 4.79 20.04 2.42
C GLY A 81 4.71 19.03 3.57
N LEU A 82 5.30 17.83 3.39
CA LEU A 82 5.34 16.77 4.39
C LEU A 82 6.60 16.89 5.26
N THR A 83 6.47 16.56 6.54
CA THR A 83 7.56 16.59 7.52
C THR A 83 8.35 15.27 7.52
N THR A 84 9.29 15.09 8.48
CA THR A 84 10.10 13.87 8.60
C THR A 84 9.23 12.60 8.57
N PRO A 85 9.69 11.50 7.97
CA PRO A 85 8.88 10.31 7.73
C PRO A 85 8.35 9.73 9.05
N SER A 86 7.10 10.02 9.30
CA SER A 86 6.28 9.39 10.32
C SER A 86 5.62 8.17 9.68
N PRO A 87 5.72 6.96 10.25
CA PRO A 87 5.02 5.80 9.70
C PRO A 87 3.52 6.11 9.61
N CYS A 88 2.97 6.00 8.41
CA CYS A 88 1.56 6.29 8.13
C CYS A 88 0.88 5.02 7.64
N LYS A 89 -0.12 4.55 8.40
CA LYS A 89 -0.89 3.33 8.14
C LYS A 89 -2.27 3.73 7.66
N ILE A 90 -2.54 3.46 6.39
CA ILE A 90 -3.76 3.87 5.71
C ILE A 90 -4.53 2.62 5.29
N ALA A 91 -5.82 2.56 5.59
CA ALA A 91 -6.73 1.58 5.00
C ALA A 91 -7.64 2.25 3.97
N LEU A 92 -7.81 1.63 2.80
CA LEU A 92 -8.72 2.10 1.77
C LEU A 92 -10.05 1.34 1.83
N LEU A 93 -11.11 2.07 2.12
CA LEU A 93 -12.49 1.60 2.08
C LEU A 93 -13.19 2.15 0.84
N GLY A 94 -14.25 1.47 0.41
CA GLY A 94 -15.08 1.90 -0.71
C GLY A 94 -15.45 0.76 -1.66
N GLY A 95 -16.46 1.01 -2.50
CA GLY A 95 -17.09 -0.02 -3.33
C GLY A 95 -16.21 -0.58 -4.45
N PRO A 96 -16.64 -1.68 -5.11
CA PRO A 96 -16.01 -2.12 -6.34
C PRO A 96 -16.12 -1.03 -7.41
N GLY A 97 -15.04 -0.76 -8.14
CA GLY A 97 -15.03 0.26 -9.20
C GLY A 97 -14.65 1.68 -8.73
N VAL A 98 -14.67 1.98 -7.43
CA VAL A 98 -14.32 3.33 -6.93
C VAL A 98 -12.89 3.75 -7.29
N GLY A 99 -11.98 2.79 -7.40
CA GLY A 99 -10.58 3.02 -7.79
C GLY A 99 -9.57 2.87 -6.65
N LYS A 100 -9.89 2.09 -5.60
CA LYS A 100 -8.99 1.83 -4.46
C LYS A 100 -7.56 1.50 -4.90
N GLY A 101 -7.34 0.52 -5.76
CA GLY A 101 -5.98 0.19 -6.23
C GLY A 101 -5.28 1.32 -7.00
N THR A 102 -6.03 2.21 -7.67
CA THR A 102 -5.45 3.41 -8.32
C THR A 102 -4.98 4.40 -7.27
N TRP A 103 -5.88 4.74 -6.33
CA TRP A 103 -5.58 5.66 -5.24
C TRP A 103 -4.51 5.13 -4.30
N GLY A 104 -4.55 3.84 -3.95
CA GLY A 104 -3.57 3.18 -3.09
C GLY A 104 -2.19 3.14 -3.70
N SER A 105 -2.07 2.86 -5.00
CA SER A 105 -0.77 2.97 -5.69
C SER A 105 -0.25 4.40 -5.67
N LEU A 106 -1.11 5.38 -5.95
CA LEU A 106 -0.72 6.80 -5.99
C LEU A 106 -0.30 7.32 -4.60
N ILE A 107 -1.05 7.00 -3.55
CA ILE A 107 -0.72 7.37 -2.17
C ILE A 107 0.60 6.71 -1.74
N ALA A 108 0.73 5.40 -1.99
CA ALA A 108 1.92 4.65 -1.67
C ALA A 108 3.18 5.21 -2.33
N GLU A 109 3.10 5.54 -3.63
CA GLU A 109 4.19 6.16 -4.40
C GLU A 109 4.59 7.51 -3.80
N ARG A 110 3.62 8.36 -3.48
CA ARG A 110 3.85 9.72 -3.00
C ARG A 110 4.37 9.79 -1.57
N LEU A 111 4.00 8.81 -0.74
CA LEU A 111 4.46 8.69 0.64
C LEU A 111 5.70 7.80 0.78
N SER A 112 6.14 7.15 -0.29
CA SER A 112 7.20 6.13 -0.26
C SER A 112 6.92 4.97 0.70
N ILE A 113 5.65 4.55 0.81
CA ILE A 113 5.22 3.44 1.68
C ILE A 113 4.71 2.27 0.84
N PRO A 114 4.78 1.02 1.33
CA PRO A 114 4.29 -0.12 0.59
C PRO A 114 2.78 -0.08 0.38
N HIS A 115 2.35 -0.26 -0.87
CA HIS A 115 0.99 -0.66 -1.21
C HIS A 115 0.83 -2.18 -1.01
N VAL A 116 -0.19 -2.57 -0.24
CA VAL A 116 -0.51 -3.97 0.06
C VAL A 116 -1.96 -4.23 -0.35
N SER A 117 -2.13 -4.82 -1.52
CA SER A 117 -3.44 -5.26 -2.01
C SER A 117 -3.66 -6.73 -1.68
N THR A 118 -4.78 -7.08 -1.03
CA THR A 118 -5.11 -8.48 -0.74
C THR A 118 -5.27 -9.33 -1.99
N GLY A 119 -5.86 -8.76 -3.05
CA GLY A 119 -6.02 -9.46 -4.32
C GLY A 119 -4.68 -9.78 -4.99
N GLU A 120 -3.72 -8.85 -4.95
CA GLU A 120 -2.35 -9.09 -5.44
C GLU A 120 -1.62 -10.12 -4.58
N LEU A 121 -1.76 -10.03 -3.25
CA LEU A 121 -1.15 -10.95 -2.30
C LEU A 121 -1.61 -12.39 -2.55
N VAL A 122 -2.93 -12.59 -2.62
CA VAL A 122 -3.55 -13.89 -2.92
C VAL A 122 -3.06 -14.45 -4.25
N ARG A 123 -3.06 -13.63 -5.32
CA ARG A 123 -2.55 -14.07 -6.63
C ARG A 123 -1.06 -14.41 -6.58
N SER A 124 -0.26 -13.62 -5.87
CA SER A 124 1.18 -13.88 -5.75
C SER A 124 1.46 -15.20 -5.04
N GLU A 125 0.71 -15.54 -3.99
CA GLU A 125 0.83 -16.83 -3.29
C GLU A 125 0.44 -18.01 -4.19
N LEU A 126 -0.57 -17.84 -5.06
CA LEU A 126 -0.98 -18.85 -6.04
C LEU A 126 -0.01 -18.99 -7.23
N SER A 127 0.76 -17.94 -7.56
CA SER A 127 1.74 -17.97 -8.65
C SER A 127 3.13 -18.44 -8.22
N LYS A 128 3.42 -18.51 -6.90
CA LYS A 128 4.71 -19.03 -6.41
C LYS A 128 4.99 -20.46 -6.89
N PRO A 129 6.21 -20.78 -7.33
CA PRO A 129 6.62 -22.15 -7.64
C PRO A 129 6.48 -23.06 -6.41
N LEU A 130 5.98 -24.28 -6.62
CA LEU A 130 5.82 -25.26 -5.54
C LEU A 130 7.15 -25.67 -4.89
N SER A 131 8.26 -25.59 -5.65
CA SER A 131 9.61 -25.88 -5.15
C SER A 131 10.05 -24.95 -4.01
N ASP A 132 9.47 -23.76 -3.94
CA ASP A 132 9.89 -22.69 -3.03
C ASP A 132 8.95 -22.57 -1.82
N CYS A 133 7.95 -23.47 -1.73
CA CYS A 133 6.92 -23.42 -0.69
C CYS A 133 7.29 -24.35 0.48
N THR A 134 7.22 -23.81 1.70
CA THR A 134 7.21 -24.61 2.93
C THR A 134 5.91 -25.39 3.09
N GLU A 135 5.90 -26.41 3.96
CA GLU A 135 4.68 -27.19 4.27
C GLU A 135 3.53 -26.29 4.76
N LYS A 136 3.83 -25.29 5.58
CA LYS A 136 2.85 -24.28 6.05
C LYS A 136 2.31 -23.42 4.91
N GLU A 137 3.17 -23.00 3.98
CA GLU A 137 2.73 -22.22 2.80
C GLU A 137 1.89 -23.06 1.84
N MET A 138 2.13 -24.37 1.76
CA MET A 138 1.31 -25.29 0.96
C MET A 138 -0.12 -25.39 1.50
N ILE A 139 -0.28 -25.49 2.83
CA ILE A 139 -1.60 -25.48 3.48
C ILE A 139 -2.34 -24.16 3.20
N VAL A 140 -1.67 -23.02 3.38
CA VAL A 140 -2.24 -21.70 3.09
C VAL A 140 -2.64 -21.58 1.62
N ARG A 141 -1.78 -22.06 0.71
CA ARG A 141 -2.07 -22.06 -0.73
C ARG A 141 -3.31 -22.88 -1.07
N ASP A 142 -3.50 -24.05 -0.46
CA ASP A 142 -4.66 -24.88 -0.73
C ASP A 142 -5.95 -24.28 -0.15
N GLN A 143 -5.87 -23.63 1.03
CA GLN A 143 -6.98 -22.82 1.56
C GLN A 143 -7.35 -21.67 0.62
N ILE A 144 -6.35 -20.98 0.05
CA ILE A 144 -6.56 -19.94 -0.96
C ILE A 144 -7.24 -20.52 -2.20
N LYS A 145 -6.75 -21.64 -2.75
CA LYS A 145 -7.36 -22.26 -3.93
C LYS A 145 -8.82 -22.64 -3.70
N SER A 146 -9.13 -23.29 -2.57
CA SER A 146 -10.50 -23.65 -2.22
C SER A 146 -11.39 -22.40 -2.08
N ALA A 147 -10.94 -21.37 -1.35
CA ALA A 147 -11.71 -20.14 -1.19
C ALA A 147 -11.97 -19.43 -2.53
N VAL A 148 -10.96 -19.33 -3.40
CA VAL A 148 -11.07 -18.71 -4.72
C VAL A 148 -12.02 -19.49 -5.63
N ASN A 149 -11.90 -20.82 -5.68
CA ASN A 149 -12.75 -21.68 -6.50
C ASN A 149 -14.22 -21.64 -6.04
N GLU A 150 -14.46 -21.49 -4.74
CA GLU A 150 -15.79 -21.41 -4.15
C GLU A 150 -16.37 -19.98 -4.15
N GLY A 151 -15.59 -18.98 -4.56
CA GLY A 151 -15.98 -17.57 -4.49
C GLY A 151 -16.17 -17.04 -3.06
N LYS A 152 -15.59 -17.70 -2.06
CA LYS A 152 -15.71 -17.34 -0.64
C LYS A 152 -14.55 -16.44 -0.19
N LEU A 153 -14.77 -15.73 0.92
CA LEU A 153 -13.70 -15.01 1.60
C LEU A 153 -12.72 -16.01 2.22
N LEU A 154 -11.43 -15.67 2.16
CA LEU A 154 -10.41 -16.35 2.94
C LEU A 154 -10.68 -16.21 4.44
N PRO A 155 -10.36 -17.24 5.25
CA PRO A 155 -10.43 -17.10 6.70
C PRO A 155 -9.58 -15.93 7.21
N ASP A 156 -10.10 -15.18 8.17
CA ASP A 156 -9.50 -13.93 8.67
C ASP A 156 -8.04 -14.10 9.12
N HIS A 157 -7.73 -15.18 9.84
CA HIS A 157 -6.37 -15.44 10.33
C HIS A 157 -5.35 -15.66 9.19
N VAL A 158 -5.77 -16.30 8.10
CA VAL A 158 -4.90 -16.58 6.95
C VAL A 158 -4.53 -15.28 6.25
N ILE A 159 -5.52 -14.43 5.98
CA ILE A 159 -5.28 -13.18 5.27
C ILE A 159 -4.46 -12.20 6.12
N VAL A 160 -4.72 -12.14 7.43
CA VAL A 160 -3.93 -11.33 8.37
C VAL A 160 -2.48 -11.80 8.40
N GLU A 161 -2.23 -13.11 8.50
CA GLU A 161 -0.88 -13.65 8.50
C GLU A 161 -0.11 -13.29 7.22
N LEU A 162 -0.75 -13.43 6.05
CA LEU A 162 -0.15 -13.04 4.78
C LEU A 162 0.16 -11.54 4.72
N LEU A 163 -0.75 -10.70 5.22
CA LEU A 163 -0.58 -9.25 5.25
C LEU A 163 0.61 -8.85 6.13
N LEU A 164 0.69 -9.40 7.35
CA LEU A 164 1.76 -9.09 8.30
C LEU A 164 3.14 -9.49 7.75
N ARG A 165 3.25 -10.68 7.12
CA ARG A 165 4.49 -11.11 6.44
C ARG A 165 4.90 -10.10 5.36
N ARG A 166 3.95 -9.69 4.53
CA ARG A 166 4.20 -8.75 3.41
C ARG A 166 4.56 -7.34 3.87
N MET A 167 4.07 -6.90 5.03
CA MET A 167 4.44 -5.63 5.66
C MET A 167 5.88 -5.68 6.18
N HIS A 168 6.28 -6.79 6.80
CA HIS A 168 7.62 -6.97 7.35
C HIS A 168 8.70 -7.02 6.26
N ASP A 169 8.43 -7.66 5.12
CA ASP A 169 9.38 -7.83 4.03
C ASP A 169 9.76 -6.53 3.31
N LYS A 170 8.84 -5.55 3.26
CA LYS A 170 9.05 -4.35 2.43
C LYS A 170 9.64 -3.20 3.22
N HIS A 171 9.03 -2.70 4.29
CA HIS A 171 9.58 -1.57 5.08
C HIS A 171 8.89 -1.49 6.46
N PRO A 172 9.38 -2.17 7.51
CA PRO A 172 8.66 -2.27 8.79
C PRO A 172 8.45 -0.93 9.52
N CYS A 173 9.21 0.12 9.17
CA CYS A 173 9.20 1.40 9.90
C CYS A 173 8.54 2.57 9.14
N ALA A 174 8.07 2.38 7.89
CA ALA A 174 7.59 3.48 7.05
C ALA A 174 6.05 3.61 7.00
N GLY A 175 5.30 2.62 7.48
CA GLY A 175 3.84 2.54 7.33
C GLY A 175 3.42 1.71 6.11
N PHE A 176 2.16 1.81 5.68
CA PHE A 176 1.61 1.06 4.54
C PHE A 176 0.26 1.64 4.07
N VAL A 177 -0.13 1.30 2.84
CA VAL A 177 -1.51 1.46 2.35
C VAL A 177 -2.13 0.09 2.11
N LEU A 178 -3.23 -0.23 2.79
CA LEU A 178 -4.00 -1.45 2.59
C LEU A 178 -5.14 -1.23 1.59
N ASP A 179 -5.22 -2.09 0.58
CA ASP A 179 -6.31 -2.14 -0.39
C ASP A 179 -7.04 -3.49 -0.31
N GLY A 180 -8.35 -3.41 -0.04
CA GLY A 180 -9.24 -4.58 -0.01
C GLY A 180 -9.28 -5.32 1.33
N PHE A 181 -8.75 -4.72 2.39
CA PHE A 181 -8.79 -5.19 3.78
C PHE A 181 -8.74 -3.99 4.74
N PRO A 182 -9.48 -4.00 5.86
CA PRO A 182 -10.43 -5.03 6.30
C PRO A 182 -11.78 -4.96 5.58
N ARG A 183 -12.50 -6.08 5.56
CA ARG A 183 -13.89 -6.20 5.03
C ARG A 183 -14.93 -6.42 6.13
N THR A 184 -14.52 -6.94 7.29
CA THR A 184 -15.40 -7.20 8.44
C THR A 184 -14.84 -6.55 9.70
N VAL A 185 -15.70 -6.17 10.65
CA VAL A 185 -15.26 -5.51 11.91
C VAL A 185 -14.25 -6.37 12.66
N THR A 186 -14.43 -7.71 12.64
CA THR A 186 -13.48 -8.66 13.21
C THR A 186 -12.08 -8.52 12.60
N GLN A 187 -12.00 -8.40 11.26
CA GLN A 187 -10.73 -8.16 10.57
C GLN A 187 -10.10 -6.81 10.98
N ALA A 188 -10.91 -5.75 11.13
CA ALA A 188 -10.40 -4.45 11.56
C ALA A 188 -9.83 -4.48 12.99
N ARG A 189 -10.49 -5.19 13.91
CA ARG A 189 -9.98 -5.40 15.27
C ARG A 189 -8.66 -6.14 15.28
N ILE A 190 -8.59 -7.28 14.57
CA ILE A 190 -7.35 -8.07 14.47
C ILE A 190 -6.23 -7.23 13.85
N LEU A 191 -6.54 -6.43 12.84
CA LEU A 191 -5.59 -5.54 12.18
C LEU A 191 -5.06 -4.46 13.11
N ASP A 192 -5.93 -3.81 13.87
CA ASP A 192 -5.54 -2.81 14.85
C ASP A 192 -4.68 -3.43 15.95
N GLU A 193 -5.06 -4.60 16.47
CA GLU A 193 -4.28 -5.34 17.47
C GLU A 193 -2.89 -5.71 16.95
N ALA A 194 -2.80 -6.22 15.72
CA ALA A 194 -1.53 -6.68 15.14
C ALA A 194 -0.62 -5.53 14.68
N THR A 195 -1.16 -4.37 14.34
CA THR A 195 -0.39 -3.24 13.80
C THR A 195 -0.23 -2.09 14.79
N GLY A 196 -0.86 -2.14 15.97
CA GLY A 196 -0.91 -1.02 16.90
C GLY A 196 -1.78 0.13 16.39
N GLY A 197 -2.89 -0.21 15.74
CA GLY A 197 -3.86 0.72 15.17
C GLY A 197 -3.50 1.23 13.78
N ILE A 198 -4.51 1.33 12.92
CA ILE A 198 -4.47 2.10 11.66
C ILE A 198 -4.60 3.59 11.98
N ASP A 199 -3.87 4.46 11.27
CA ASP A 199 -3.93 5.91 11.51
C ASP A 199 -5.18 6.52 10.87
N VAL A 200 -5.51 6.11 9.65
CA VAL A 200 -6.71 6.57 8.93
C VAL A 200 -7.30 5.50 8.01
N ALA A 201 -8.62 5.42 7.98
CA ALA A 201 -9.40 4.72 6.98
C ALA A 201 -9.98 5.75 5.98
N LEU A 202 -9.43 5.78 4.77
CA LEU A 202 -9.93 6.62 3.69
C LEU A 202 -11.10 5.92 3.01
N ASN A 203 -12.29 6.48 3.20
CA ASN A 203 -13.53 5.97 2.63
C ASN A 203 -13.82 6.64 1.30
N LEU A 204 -13.50 5.94 0.22
CA LEU A 204 -13.68 6.45 -1.13
C LEU A 204 -15.13 6.28 -1.56
N HIS A 205 -15.77 7.37 -1.98
CA HIS A 205 -17.13 7.40 -2.48
C HIS A 205 -17.19 7.84 -3.93
N LEU A 206 -18.08 7.20 -4.68
CA LEU A 206 -18.43 7.56 -6.05
C LEU A 206 -19.90 7.23 -6.25
N ASP A 207 -20.57 8.01 -7.08
CA ASP A 207 -21.97 7.78 -7.44
C ASP A 207 -22.19 6.37 -8.04
N ASN A 208 -23.34 5.76 -7.74
CA ASN A 208 -23.66 4.40 -8.16
C ASN A 208 -23.63 4.22 -9.68
N ASP A 209 -24.08 5.23 -10.45
CA ASP A 209 -24.07 5.15 -11.91
C ASP A 209 -22.63 5.16 -12.44
N ALA A 210 -21.76 5.97 -11.84
CA ALA A 210 -20.34 5.97 -12.15
C ALA A 210 -19.67 4.65 -11.72
N LEU A 211 -20.00 4.09 -10.55
CA LEU A 211 -19.49 2.79 -10.10
C LEU A 211 -19.89 1.67 -11.05
N LEU A 212 -21.15 1.65 -11.50
CA LEU A 212 -21.68 0.67 -12.44
C LEU A 212 -20.89 0.69 -13.75
N LEU A 213 -20.74 1.86 -14.36
CA LEU A 213 -19.97 2.03 -15.60
C LEU A 213 -18.50 1.63 -15.42
N LYS A 214 -17.88 1.97 -14.29
CA LYS A 214 -16.50 1.56 -14.00
C LYS A 214 -16.37 0.05 -13.85
N CYS A 215 -17.34 -0.63 -13.25
CA CYS A 215 -17.34 -2.08 -13.13
C CYS A 215 -17.52 -2.75 -14.50
N LEU A 216 -18.47 -2.31 -15.31
CA LEU A 216 -18.69 -2.83 -16.67
C LEU A 216 -17.49 -2.58 -17.62
N GLY A 217 -16.82 -1.43 -17.44
CA GLY A 217 -15.61 -1.07 -18.17
C GLY A 217 -14.33 -1.74 -17.68
N ARG A 218 -14.36 -2.45 -16.55
CA ARG A 218 -13.16 -3.05 -15.95
C ARG A 218 -12.67 -4.23 -16.77
N ARG A 219 -11.36 -4.31 -16.94
CA ARG A 219 -10.66 -5.43 -17.57
C ARG A 219 -9.50 -5.86 -16.70
N VAL A 220 -9.21 -7.15 -16.69
CA VAL A 220 -8.03 -7.70 -16.02
C VAL A 220 -7.10 -8.23 -17.08
N CYS A 221 -5.80 -7.96 -16.95
CA CYS A 221 -4.81 -8.60 -17.82
C CYS A 221 -4.51 -10.01 -17.29
N ARG A 222 -4.73 -11.04 -18.12
CA ARG A 222 -4.49 -12.45 -17.74
C ARG A 222 -3.04 -12.80 -17.41
N GLU A 223 -2.08 -11.96 -17.81
CA GLU A 223 -0.65 -12.18 -17.53
C GLU A 223 -0.15 -11.42 -16.30
N CYS A 224 -0.38 -10.10 -16.23
CA CYS A 224 0.12 -9.30 -15.11
C CYS A 224 -0.86 -9.19 -13.93
N GLY A 225 -2.11 -9.62 -14.11
CA GLY A 225 -3.15 -9.58 -13.07
C GLY A 225 -3.61 -8.18 -12.66
N LYS A 226 -3.19 -7.12 -13.37
CA LYS A 226 -3.58 -5.73 -13.09
C LYS A 226 -4.95 -5.41 -13.67
N ASP A 227 -5.68 -4.56 -12.95
CA ASP A 227 -6.96 -4.00 -13.37
C ASP A 227 -6.75 -2.75 -14.24
N TYR A 228 -7.50 -2.69 -15.34
CA TYR A 228 -7.62 -1.55 -16.24
C TYR A 228 -9.09 -1.16 -16.38
N ASN A 229 -9.36 0.05 -16.90
CA ASN A 229 -10.72 0.51 -17.11
C ASN A 229 -10.84 1.14 -18.49
N LEU A 230 -11.65 0.54 -19.37
CA LEU A 230 -11.84 1.02 -20.73
C LEU A 230 -13.00 2.03 -20.85
N ALA A 231 -13.79 2.22 -19.79
CA ALA A 231 -14.92 3.14 -19.84
C ALA A 231 -14.46 4.59 -19.61
N ASN A 232 -14.92 5.48 -20.49
CA ASN A 232 -15.03 6.90 -20.18
C ASN A 232 -16.35 7.10 -19.45
N VAL A 233 -16.28 7.56 -18.20
CA VAL A 233 -17.46 7.75 -17.37
C VAL A 233 -17.84 9.21 -17.43
N ASP A 234 -18.97 9.50 -18.07
CA ASP A 234 -19.54 10.84 -18.18
C ASP A 234 -20.96 10.79 -17.64
N VAL A 235 -21.13 11.17 -16.38
CA VAL A 235 -22.42 11.08 -15.68
C VAL A 235 -22.67 12.32 -14.85
N THR A 236 -23.93 12.58 -14.55
CA THR A 236 -24.31 13.57 -13.53
C THR A 236 -24.42 12.87 -12.20
N THR A 237 -23.53 13.18 -11.26
CA THR A 237 -23.56 12.64 -9.90
C THR A 237 -24.53 13.40 -9.03
N HIS A 238 -25.04 12.69 -8.02
CA HIS A 238 -25.87 13.23 -6.95
C HIS A 238 -25.09 13.19 -5.63
N ASP A 239 -24.17 14.13 -5.46
CA ASP A 239 -23.39 14.24 -4.24
C ASP A 239 -24.23 14.92 -3.16
N ARG A 240 -24.32 14.31 -1.98
CA ARG A 240 -24.82 15.02 -0.79
C ARG A 240 -23.69 15.74 -0.11
N ASP A 241 -23.87 17.03 0.15
CA ASP A 241 -22.97 17.74 1.04
C ASP A 241 -23.23 17.36 2.52
N PRO A 242 -22.35 17.73 3.45
CA PRO A 242 -22.51 17.41 4.88
C PRO A 242 -23.82 17.94 5.50
N ASN A 243 -24.48 18.92 4.87
CA ASN A 243 -25.76 19.47 5.30
C ASN A 243 -26.96 18.76 4.66
N GLY A 244 -26.73 17.70 3.88
CA GLY A 244 -27.76 16.90 3.21
C GLY A 244 -28.26 17.48 1.88
N LEU A 245 -27.67 18.58 1.38
CA LEU A 245 -28.08 19.15 0.10
C LEU A 245 -27.54 18.31 -1.06
N VAL A 246 -28.43 17.85 -1.94
CA VAL A 246 -28.04 17.13 -3.15
C VAL A 246 -27.55 18.14 -4.20
N ARG A 247 -26.27 18.07 -4.52
CA ARG A 247 -25.66 18.84 -5.61
C ARG A 247 -25.56 17.95 -6.83
N ARG A 248 -26.06 18.46 -7.96
CA ARG A 248 -25.87 17.83 -9.27
C ARG A 248 -24.58 18.33 -9.87
N ARG A 249 -23.67 17.42 -10.19
CA ARG A 249 -22.42 17.76 -10.87
C ARG A 249 -22.19 16.78 -11.99
N ARG A 250 -21.94 17.28 -13.20
CA ARG A 250 -21.44 16.44 -14.28
C ARG A 250 -19.96 16.15 -14.00
N ILE A 251 -19.61 14.87 -13.97
CA ILE A 251 -18.23 14.42 -13.82
C ILE A 251 -17.79 13.69 -15.08
N PHE A 252 -16.50 13.81 -15.39
CA PHE A 252 -15.86 13.04 -16.43
C PHE A 252 -14.65 12.31 -15.85
N LEU A 253 -14.68 10.97 -15.84
CA LEU A 253 -13.55 10.14 -15.45
C LEU A 253 -13.03 9.43 -16.72
N PRO A 254 -11.82 9.75 -17.18
CA PRO A 254 -11.28 9.17 -18.40
C PRO A 254 -10.94 7.69 -18.20
N ALA A 255 -10.98 6.93 -19.30
CA ALA A 255 -10.52 5.56 -19.34
C ALA A 255 -9.04 5.44 -18.89
N ARG A 256 -8.75 4.39 -18.12
CA ARG A 256 -7.39 3.97 -17.77
C ARG A 256 -6.98 2.83 -18.68
N LEU A 257 -6.44 3.19 -19.84
CA LEU A 257 -6.03 2.26 -20.87
C LEU A 257 -4.81 1.41 -20.46
N PRO A 258 -4.75 0.13 -20.90
CA PRO A 258 -3.59 -0.72 -20.69
C PRO A 258 -2.39 -0.29 -21.56
N PRO A 259 -1.15 -0.64 -21.18
CA PRO A 259 -0.03 -0.60 -22.11
C PRO A 259 -0.22 -1.60 -23.25
N GLN A 260 0.48 -1.40 -24.37
CA GLN A 260 0.34 -2.23 -25.58
C GLN A 260 0.51 -3.73 -25.29
N GLU A 261 1.48 -4.09 -24.44
CA GLU A 261 1.76 -5.46 -24.02
C GLU A 261 0.59 -6.16 -23.29
N CYS A 262 -0.33 -5.38 -22.70
CA CYS A 262 -1.50 -5.88 -21.96
C CYS A 262 -2.79 -5.80 -22.79
N ALA A 263 -2.85 -4.94 -23.82
CA ALA A 263 -4.09 -4.63 -24.53
C ALA A 263 -4.77 -5.87 -25.15
N ALA A 264 -3.99 -6.76 -25.77
CA ALA A 264 -4.48 -7.99 -26.39
C ALA A 264 -4.81 -9.13 -25.39
N LYS A 265 -4.56 -8.91 -24.10
CA LYS A 265 -4.61 -9.93 -23.02
C LYS A 265 -5.68 -9.60 -21.99
N LEU A 266 -6.54 -8.63 -22.30
CA LEU A 266 -7.60 -8.17 -21.43
C LEU A 266 -8.79 -9.12 -21.46
N GLU A 267 -9.24 -9.51 -20.28
CA GLU A 267 -10.46 -10.28 -20.08
C GLU A 267 -11.43 -9.55 -19.14
N VAL A 268 -12.71 -9.88 -19.27
CA VAL A 268 -13.75 -9.40 -18.35
C VAL A 268 -13.73 -10.31 -17.14
N ARG A 269 -13.84 -9.75 -15.94
CA ARG A 269 -14.02 -10.59 -14.74
C ARG A 269 -15.37 -11.28 -14.80
N ALA A 270 -15.43 -12.51 -14.29
CA ALA A 270 -16.67 -13.29 -14.24
C ALA A 270 -17.83 -12.53 -13.57
N ASP A 271 -17.53 -11.77 -12.51
CA ASP A 271 -18.47 -10.96 -11.74
C ASP A 271 -18.78 -9.56 -12.33
N ASP A 272 -18.21 -9.24 -13.49
CA ASP A 272 -18.53 -8.04 -14.29
C ASP A 272 -19.22 -8.38 -15.62
N SER A 273 -19.66 -9.63 -15.78
CA SER A 273 -20.17 -10.18 -17.06
C SER A 273 -21.47 -9.53 -17.54
N ASN A 274 -22.30 -9.04 -16.62
CA ASN A 274 -23.54 -8.34 -16.95
C ASN A 274 -23.89 -7.29 -15.89
N GLU A 275 -24.75 -6.35 -16.26
CA GLU A 275 -25.16 -5.24 -15.40
C GLU A 275 -25.83 -5.70 -14.10
N HIS A 276 -26.66 -6.75 -14.16
CA HIS A 276 -27.38 -7.27 -13.00
C HIS A 276 -26.41 -7.76 -11.91
N ALA A 277 -25.43 -8.60 -12.28
CA ALA A 277 -24.41 -9.09 -11.37
C ALA A 277 -23.59 -7.96 -10.72
N VAL A 278 -23.29 -6.90 -11.49
CA VAL A 278 -22.61 -5.72 -10.96
C VAL A 278 -23.48 -4.97 -9.94
N ARG A 279 -24.77 -4.78 -10.24
CA ARG A 279 -25.72 -4.12 -9.33
C ARG A 279 -25.90 -4.89 -8.04
N GLU A 280 -26.07 -6.21 -8.10
CA GLU A 280 -26.17 -7.07 -6.92
C GLU A 280 -24.93 -6.94 -6.03
N ARG A 281 -23.73 -6.97 -6.63
CA ARG A 281 -22.48 -6.80 -5.88
C ARG A 281 -22.35 -5.41 -5.26
N LEU A 282 -22.80 -4.37 -5.95
CA LEU A 282 -22.82 -3.00 -5.41
C LEU A 282 -23.80 -2.88 -4.24
N HIS A 283 -24.95 -3.53 -4.32
CA HIS A 283 -25.96 -3.56 -3.25
C HIS A 283 -25.43 -4.31 -2.02
N ALA A 284 -24.92 -5.54 -2.19
CA ALA A 284 -24.35 -6.32 -1.11
C ALA A 284 -23.23 -5.55 -0.39
N PHE A 285 -22.34 -4.90 -1.15
CA PHE A 285 -21.30 -4.04 -0.58
C PHE A 285 -21.87 -2.87 0.24
N ALA A 286 -22.95 -2.23 -0.22
CA ALA A 286 -23.56 -1.10 0.47
C ALA A 286 -24.18 -1.49 1.83
N GLU A 287 -24.63 -2.73 1.98
CA GLU A 287 -25.13 -3.26 3.26
C GLU A 287 -23.98 -3.68 4.18
N GLU A 288 -23.01 -4.40 3.65
CA GLU A 288 -21.88 -4.94 4.40
C GLU A 288 -20.89 -3.86 4.90
N ARG A 289 -20.83 -2.69 4.25
CA ARG A 289 -19.87 -1.62 4.60
C ARG A 289 -20.17 -0.92 5.92
N LYS A 290 -21.44 -0.79 6.32
CA LYS A 290 -21.85 0.10 7.43
C LYS A 290 -21.16 -0.22 8.76
N PRO A 291 -21.09 -1.49 9.20
CA PRO A 291 -20.42 -1.81 10.46
C PRO A 291 -18.93 -1.43 10.46
N MET A 292 -18.27 -1.49 9.29
CA MET A 292 -16.87 -1.11 9.15
C MET A 292 -16.66 0.41 9.22
N GLU A 293 -17.56 1.17 8.60
CA GLU A 293 -17.55 2.63 8.66
C GLU A 293 -17.79 3.09 10.09
N GLU A 294 -18.79 2.55 10.76
CA GLU A 294 -19.10 2.84 12.16
C GLU A 294 -17.92 2.57 13.08
N TYR A 295 -17.21 1.44 12.88
CA TYR A 295 -16.02 1.08 13.66
C TYR A 295 -14.92 2.15 13.60
N TYR A 296 -14.53 2.58 12.40
CA TYR A 296 -13.49 3.62 12.26
C TYR A 296 -14.00 5.02 12.59
N HIS A 297 -15.28 5.30 12.31
CA HIS A 297 -15.91 6.58 12.62
C HIS A 297 -15.96 6.82 14.14
N SER A 298 -16.35 5.82 14.94
CA SER A 298 -16.41 5.95 16.40
C SER A 298 -15.06 6.22 17.06
N GLN A 299 -13.95 6.01 16.33
CA GLN A 299 -12.58 6.23 16.80
C GLN A 299 -11.97 7.51 16.22
N ASN A 300 -12.74 8.28 15.46
CA ASN A 300 -12.27 9.46 14.72
C ASN A 300 -11.15 9.13 13.71
N ARG A 301 -11.23 7.95 13.08
CA ARG A 301 -10.24 7.46 12.10
C ARG A 301 -10.80 7.29 10.69
N LEU A 302 -12.10 7.56 10.47
CA LEU A 302 -12.73 7.49 9.15
C LEU A 302 -12.71 8.87 8.49
N VAL A 303 -12.24 8.93 7.23
CA VAL A 303 -12.32 10.14 6.41
C VAL A 303 -12.99 9.83 5.08
N ASP A 304 -14.10 10.49 4.81
CA ASP A 304 -14.82 10.37 3.54
C ASP A 304 -14.18 11.23 2.44
N VAL A 305 -13.98 10.62 1.27
CA VAL A 305 -13.37 11.24 0.10
C VAL A 305 -14.22 10.95 -1.14
N ASN A 306 -14.87 11.97 -1.69
CA ASN A 306 -15.60 11.86 -2.96
C ASN A 306 -14.61 11.87 -4.13
N VAL A 307 -14.53 10.75 -4.87
CA VAL A 307 -13.62 10.61 -6.02
C VAL A 307 -14.20 11.11 -7.35
N GLY A 308 -15.49 11.42 -7.39
CA GLY A 308 -16.22 11.85 -8.59
C GLY A 308 -15.63 13.06 -9.31
N PRO A 309 -15.19 14.12 -8.61
CA PRO A 309 -14.60 15.30 -9.26
C PRO A 309 -13.28 15.05 -10.00
N GLY A 310 -12.67 13.87 -9.86
CA GLY A 310 -11.40 13.52 -10.53
C GLY A 310 -10.16 13.83 -9.68
N ALA A 311 -8.99 13.45 -10.20
CA ALA A 311 -7.78 13.38 -9.37
C ALA A 311 -7.31 14.74 -8.84
N GLU A 312 -7.51 15.80 -9.63
CA GLU A 312 -7.11 17.18 -9.33
C GLU A 312 -7.79 17.74 -8.06
N TYR A 313 -9.00 17.27 -7.76
CA TYR A 313 -9.78 17.68 -6.60
C TYR A 313 -9.58 16.75 -5.41
N VAL A 314 -9.34 15.48 -5.68
CA VAL A 314 -9.24 14.44 -4.65
C VAL A 314 -7.88 14.43 -3.98
N TRP A 315 -6.82 14.62 -4.76
CA TRP A 315 -5.46 14.57 -4.24
C TRP A 315 -5.16 15.64 -3.18
N PRO A 316 -5.55 16.92 -3.35
CA PRO A 316 -5.40 17.92 -2.30
C PRO A 316 -6.09 17.51 -1.00
N ARG A 317 -7.32 16.97 -1.08
CA ARG A 317 -8.05 16.50 0.10
C ARG A 317 -7.32 15.37 0.83
N ILE A 318 -6.79 14.39 0.09
CA ILE A 318 -6.00 13.29 0.67
C ILE A 318 -4.71 13.82 1.30
N LEU A 319 -4.04 14.79 0.66
CA LEU A 319 -2.84 15.43 1.20
C LEU A 319 -3.12 16.16 2.51
N ASP A 320 -4.22 16.90 2.61
CA ASP A 320 -4.59 17.61 3.82
C ASP A 320 -4.80 16.64 4.99
N VAL A 321 -5.47 15.51 4.75
CA VAL A 321 -5.64 14.43 5.74
C VAL A 321 -4.28 13.89 6.19
N ILE A 322 -3.37 13.63 5.25
CA ILE A 322 -2.03 13.12 5.60
C ILE A 322 -1.25 14.15 6.43
N ARG A 323 -1.36 15.45 6.10
CA ARG A 323 -0.70 16.53 6.85
C ARG A 323 -1.25 16.66 8.27
N GLU A 324 -2.56 16.54 8.43
CA GLU A 324 -3.21 16.53 9.74
C GLU A 324 -2.68 15.38 10.60
N LEU A 325 -2.56 14.17 10.03
CA LEU A 325 -2.00 13.00 10.73
C LEU A 325 -0.53 13.16 11.13
N GLU A 326 0.29 13.85 10.30
CA GLU A 326 1.68 14.16 10.67
C GLU A 326 1.79 15.23 11.76
N ALA A 327 0.80 16.12 11.87
CA ALA A 327 0.79 17.23 12.82
C ALA A 327 0.28 16.82 14.23
N GLU A 328 -0.56 15.78 14.32
CA GLU A 328 -1.07 15.30 15.61
C GLU A 328 0.02 14.58 16.44
N PRO A 329 0.19 14.91 17.74
CA PRO A 329 1.05 14.13 18.63
C PRO A 329 0.46 12.72 18.79
N ARG A 330 1.08 11.74 18.11
CA ARG A 330 0.59 10.36 18.06
C ARG A 330 0.37 9.77 19.46
N ARG A 331 -0.81 9.17 19.65
CA ARG A 331 -1.15 8.28 20.77
C ARG A 331 -0.34 6.98 20.64
N HIS A 332 0.95 7.02 20.96
CA HIS A 332 1.78 5.83 21.04
C HIS A 332 1.52 5.11 22.36
N GLU A 333 0.47 4.28 22.42
CA GLU A 333 0.48 3.15 23.34
C GLU A 333 1.31 2.03 22.71
N SER A 334 2.48 1.77 23.30
CA SER A 334 3.31 0.58 23.15
C SER A 334 3.72 0.16 21.73
N PHE A 335 4.68 0.88 21.13
CA PHE A 335 5.48 0.36 20.00
C PHE A 335 6.55 -0.66 20.45
N ASP A 336 6.56 -1.07 21.72
CA ASP A 336 7.55 -2.01 22.27
C ASP A 336 7.28 -3.48 21.91
N GLN A 337 6.12 -3.82 21.35
CA GLN A 337 5.83 -5.20 20.93
C GLN A 337 6.44 -5.57 19.56
N PHE A 338 6.70 -4.60 18.67
CA PHE A 338 7.37 -4.87 17.38
C PHE A 338 8.88 -5.11 17.50
N LYS A 339 9.49 -4.80 18.66
CA LYS A 339 10.90 -5.12 18.92
C LYS A 339 11.16 -6.61 19.11
N GLN A 340 10.13 -7.41 19.44
CA GLN A 340 10.28 -8.85 19.61
C GLN A 340 10.32 -9.62 18.27
N CYS A 341 9.86 -9.02 17.16
CA CYS A 341 9.90 -9.67 15.84
C CYS A 341 11.25 -9.54 15.11
N ALA A 342 12.27 -8.90 15.71
CA ALA A 342 13.58 -8.69 15.09
C ALA A 342 14.72 -9.52 15.71
N ASN A 343 14.43 -10.43 16.65
CA ASN A 343 15.41 -11.36 17.20
C ASN A 343 14.97 -12.81 16.91
N PRO A 344 15.67 -13.55 16.03
CA PRO A 344 15.67 -15.01 16.10
C PRO A 344 16.34 -15.52 17.39
#